data_AF-A0A9P4NED2-F1
#
_entry.id   AF-A0A9P4NED2-F1
#
_cell.length_a   1.000
_cell.length_b   1.000
_cell.length_c   1.000
_cell.angle_alpha   90.00
_cell.angle_beta   90.00
_cell.angle_gamma   90.00
#
_symmetry.space_group_name_H-M   'P 1'
#
loop_
_entity.id
_entity.type
_entity.pdbx_description
1 polymer ?
#
loop_
_entity_poly.entity_id
_entity_poly.type
_entity_poly.pdbx_seq_one_letter_code
_entity_poly.pdbx_strand_id
1 'polypeptide(L)'
;MFLRCSGLICRVVTAALLISTLTFIAFHRHASDTFEALHEIYDKDAPKVPKLRFHGSHSDPSSGIIHFWKAFEQVLVSARPQCSPIVPSKNYGEHGFNASDETRIRDNYIDMTDTDLEKLKNSHQQMVEKIHDQVPSLPYRRHTKGVVMTAGGKYVNVLLVSLRMLRRSGSQLPVEVFLDSWADYDHKLCEKILAQLNAKCVVLSEIWSTTPASGKLKSYQYKALALLFSSFEDVLFLDADAFPGHNPDPLVHSEPYTSYGLVTWPDFWSLSSSPLFYNIANIEAPALNVRASSESGIILLSKKKHAKTLLLATYYNYLGPGIFYPLLS
;
A
#
# COMPACT_ATOMS: atom_id res chain seq x y z
N MET A 1 27.61 -39.56 -32.94
CA MET A 1 28.01 -38.95 -34.23
C MET A 1 28.56 -37.55 -33.94
N PHE A 2 29.84 -37.46 -33.59
CA PHE A 2 30.53 -36.20 -33.29
C PHE A 2 30.91 -35.52 -34.60
N LEU A 3 30.30 -34.38 -34.93
CA LEU A 3 30.81 -33.53 -36.00
C LEU A 3 32.09 -32.84 -35.51
N ARG A 4 33.23 -33.22 -36.13
CA ARG A 4 34.48 -32.45 -36.08
C ARG A 4 34.21 -31.10 -36.72
N CYS A 5 33.96 -30.07 -35.91
CA CYS A 5 33.93 -28.70 -36.35
C CYS A 5 35.39 -28.27 -36.63
N SER A 6 35.70 -27.95 -37.88
CA SER A 6 37.04 -27.49 -38.28
C SER A 6 37.41 -26.20 -37.53
N GLY A 7 38.67 -26.09 -37.10
CA GLY A 7 39.13 -25.05 -36.17
C GLY A 7 38.92 -23.61 -36.63
N LEU A 8 38.67 -23.38 -37.93
CA LEU A 8 38.38 -22.05 -38.46
C LEU A 8 36.92 -21.63 -38.22
N ILE A 9 35.95 -22.53 -38.41
CA ILE A 9 34.52 -22.24 -38.23
C ILE A 9 34.21 -22.01 -36.75
N CYS A 10 34.77 -22.84 -35.87
CA CYS A 10 34.58 -22.68 -34.43
C CYS A 10 35.14 -21.33 -33.94
N ARG A 11 36.31 -20.90 -34.44
CA ARG A 11 36.93 -19.61 -34.10
C ARG A 11 36.09 -18.41 -34.58
N VAL A 12 35.55 -18.48 -35.78
CA VAL A 12 34.69 -17.41 -36.35
C VAL A 12 33.38 -17.28 -35.55
N VAL A 13 32.75 -18.39 -35.16
CA VAL A 13 31.51 -18.36 -34.37
C VAL A 13 31.78 -17.83 -32.95
N THR A 14 32.86 -18.24 -32.29
CA THR A 14 33.22 -17.65 -30.97
C THR A 14 33.57 -16.17 -31.07
N ALA A 15 34.24 -15.72 -32.14
CA ALA A 15 34.56 -14.31 -32.34
C ALA A 15 33.28 -13.48 -32.57
N ALA A 16 32.33 -13.98 -33.37
CA ALA A 16 31.05 -13.32 -33.61
C ALA A 16 30.19 -13.20 -32.33
N LEU A 17 30.15 -14.25 -31.51
CA LEU A 17 29.46 -14.22 -30.21
C LEU A 17 30.13 -13.25 -29.22
N LEU A 18 31.46 -13.21 -29.18
CA LEU A 18 32.20 -12.23 -28.37
C LEU A 18 31.92 -10.79 -28.82
N ILE A 19 31.91 -10.51 -30.12
CA ILE A 19 31.60 -9.17 -30.64
C ILE A 19 30.15 -8.79 -30.34
N SER A 20 29.20 -9.71 -30.46
CA SER A 20 27.79 -9.48 -30.12
C SER A 20 27.59 -9.19 -28.63
N THR A 21 28.25 -9.95 -27.75
CA THR A 21 28.17 -9.70 -26.30
C THR A 21 28.84 -8.38 -25.91
N LEU A 22 29.98 -8.03 -26.49
CA LEU A 22 30.67 -6.76 -26.24
C LEU A 22 29.88 -5.55 -26.75
N THR A 23 29.23 -5.66 -27.91
CA THR A 23 28.36 -4.59 -28.44
C THR A 23 27.09 -4.44 -27.60
N PHE A 24 26.50 -5.53 -27.10
CA PHE A 24 25.38 -5.48 -26.18
C PHE A 24 25.75 -4.84 -24.83
N ILE A 25 26.92 -5.18 -24.26
CA ILE A 25 27.43 -4.57 -23.02
C ILE A 25 27.72 -3.08 -23.22
N ALA A 26 28.31 -2.70 -24.36
CA ALA A 26 28.58 -1.30 -24.69
C ALA A 26 27.30 -0.50 -24.86
N PHE A 27 26.29 -1.05 -25.55
CA PHE A 27 24.97 -0.43 -25.69
C PHE A 27 24.27 -0.29 -24.33
N HIS A 28 24.34 -1.31 -23.48
CA HIS A 28 23.70 -1.29 -22.17
C HIS A 28 24.39 -0.32 -21.20
N ARG A 29 25.73 -0.19 -21.25
CA ARG A 29 26.46 0.86 -20.53
C ARG A 29 26.09 2.24 -21.03
N HIS A 30 26.08 2.46 -22.34
CA HIS A 30 25.72 3.76 -22.91
C HIS A 30 24.27 4.16 -22.58
N ALA A 31 23.34 3.20 -22.59
CA ALA A 31 21.95 3.40 -22.15
C ALA A 31 21.83 3.69 -20.65
N SER A 32 22.67 3.06 -19.82
CA SER A 32 22.74 3.32 -18.37
C SER A 32 23.30 4.71 -18.08
N ASP A 33 24.40 5.08 -18.74
CA ASP A 33 25.06 6.38 -18.56
C ASP A 33 24.16 7.54 -19.05
N THR A 34 23.42 7.33 -20.15
CA THR A 34 22.42 8.30 -20.61
C THR A 34 21.22 8.40 -19.67
N PHE A 35 20.81 7.31 -19.03
CA PHE A 35 19.75 7.32 -18.02
C PHE A 35 20.17 8.03 -16.73
N GLU A 36 21.39 7.79 -16.23
CA GLU A 36 21.95 8.51 -15.08
C GLU A 36 22.15 10.00 -15.38
N ALA A 37 22.63 10.35 -16.57
CA ALA A 37 22.77 11.74 -17.00
C ALA A 37 21.40 12.44 -17.10
N LEU A 38 20.37 11.76 -17.63
CA LEU A 38 19.00 12.29 -17.66
C LEU A 38 18.43 12.46 -16.25
N HIS A 39 18.74 11.55 -15.32
CA HIS A 39 18.30 11.65 -13.93
C HIS A 39 18.99 12.80 -13.18
N GLU A 40 20.29 13.04 -13.40
CA GLU A 40 20.99 14.20 -12.85
C GLU A 40 20.48 15.53 -13.40
N ILE A 41 20.13 15.59 -14.69
CA ILE A 41 19.55 16.79 -15.31
C ILE A 41 18.15 17.06 -14.75
N TYR A 42 17.33 16.01 -14.54
CA TYR A 42 16.00 16.15 -13.96
C TYR A 42 16.02 16.62 -12.50
N ASP A 43 17.04 16.21 -11.72
CA ASP A 43 17.17 16.55 -10.30
C ASP A 43 17.77 17.95 -10.08
N LYS A 44 18.64 18.42 -10.99
CA LYS A 44 19.27 19.76 -10.90
C LYS A 44 18.33 20.91 -11.32
N ASP A 45 17.37 20.64 -12.21
CA ASP A 45 16.41 21.63 -12.71
C ASP A 45 15.00 21.49 -12.10
N ALA A 46 14.82 20.65 -11.08
CA ALA A 46 13.57 20.59 -10.33
C ALA A 46 13.25 21.99 -9.77
N PRO A 47 12.16 22.64 -10.20
CA PRO A 47 11.81 23.97 -9.70
C PRO A 47 11.66 23.88 -8.18
N LYS A 48 12.21 24.87 -7.44
CA LYS A 48 11.81 25.07 -6.04
C LYS A 48 10.32 25.33 -6.03
N VAL A 49 9.52 24.28 -5.80
CA VAL A 49 8.06 24.33 -5.81
C VAL A 49 7.65 25.39 -4.79
N PRO A 50 7.01 26.50 -5.23
CA PRO A 50 6.48 27.48 -4.29
C PRO A 50 5.49 26.75 -3.39
N LYS A 51 5.64 26.86 -2.06
CA LYS A 51 4.62 26.42 -1.12
C LYS A 51 3.33 27.20 -1.44
N LEU A 52 2.45 26.60 -2.23
CA LEU A 52 1.12 27.13 -2.51
C LEU A 52 0.38 27.17 -1.19
N ARG A 53 0.27 28.37 -0.62
CA ARG A 53 -0.66 28.64 0.48
C ARG A 53 -2.06 28.61 -0.09
N PHE A 54 -2.81 27.56 0.19
CA PHE A 54 -4.25 27.55 -0.03
C PHE A 54 -4.88 28.71 0.75
N HIS A 55 -5.36 29.73 0.03
CA HIS A 55 -6.30 30.72 0.55
C HIS A 55 -7.69 30.26 0.14
N GLY A 56 -8.47 29.76 1.10
CA GLY A 56 -9.82 29.28 0.87
C GLY A 56 -10.58 28.98 2.16
N SER A 57 -11.20 30.03 2.72
CA SER A 57 -12.50 30.06 3.42
C SER A 57 -12.87 28.91 4.38
N HIS A 58 -12.94 29.25 5.68
CA HIS A 58 -13.66 28.59 6.79
C HIS A 58 -13.91 27.06 6.69
N SER A 59 -13.14 26.31 7.50
CA SER A 59 -13.13 24.85 7.71
C SER A 59 -12.44 24.02 6.61
N ASP A 60 -11.13 24.21 6.44
CA ASP A 60 -10.29 23.35 5.61
C ASP A 60 -10.14 21.94 6.24
N PRO A 61 -10.66 20.87 5.61
CA PRO A 61 -10.49 19.49 6.08
C PRO A 61 -9.02 19.05 6.19
N SER A 62 -8.10 19.70 5.46
CA SER A 62 -6.66 19.43 5.54
C SER A 62 -6.12 19.69 6.95
N SER A 63 -6.64 20.72 7.63
CA SER A 63 -6.25 21.05 9.01
C SER A 63 -6.73 20.00 10.02
N GLY A 64 -7.93 19.45 9.82
CA GLY A 64 -8.51 18.42 10.69
C GLY A 64 -7.78 17.09 10.60
N ILE A 65 -7.47 16.62 9.38
CA ILE A 65 -6.72 15.37 9.21
C ILE A 65 -5.28 15.48 9.70
N ILE A 66 -4.62 16.63 9.53
CA ILE A 66 -3.27 16.87 10.06
C ILE A 66 -3.28 16.87 11.59
N HIS A 67 -4.25 17.56 12.22
CA HIS A 67 -4.38 17.56 13.68
C HIS A 67 -4.62 16.13 14.21
N PHE A 68 -5.56 15.41 13.58
CA PHE A 68 -5.82 14.02 13.90
C PHE A 68 -4.55 13.15 13.76
N TRP A 69 -3.83 13.27 12.64
CA TRP A 69 -2.63 12.49 12.38
C TRP A 69 -1.55 12.72 13.43
N LYS A 70 -1.27 13.98 13.80
CA LYS A 70 -0.30 14.29 14.86
C LYS A 70 -0.67 13.68 16.20
N ALA A 71 -1.95 13.72 16.59
CA ALA A 71 -2.41 13.11 17.84
C ALA A 71 -2.33 11.58 17.77
N PHE A 72 -2.71 10.99 16.64
CA PHE A 72 -2.66 9.55 16.46
C PHE A 72 -1.23 9.02 16.39
N GLU A 73 -0.32 9.74 15.75
CA GLU A 73 1.10 9.38 15.69
C GLU A 73 1.76 9.33 17.08
N GLN A 74 1.41 10.26 17.98
CA GLN A 74 1.85 10.19 19.38
C GLN A 74 1.39 8.91 20.07
N VAL A 75 0.15 8.47 19.80
CA VAL A 75 -0.36 7.19 20.30
C VAL A 75 0.44 6.03 19.72
N LEU A 76 0.67 6.01 18.39
CA LEU A 76 1.47 4.99 17.70
C LEU A 76 2.89 4.87 18.28
N VAL A 77 3.58 5.99 18.47
CA VAL A 77 4.93 6.05 19.03
C VAL A 77 4.94 5.56 20.47
N SER A 78 3.98 6.00 21.29
CA SER A 78 3.89 5.61 22.70
C SER A 78 3.53 4.13 22.92
N ALA A 79 2.92 3.48 21.93
CA ALA A 79 2.56 2.06 21.94
C ALA A 79 3.56 1.20 21.17
N ARG A 80 4.75 1.71 20.83
CA ARG A 80 5.78 0.94 20.13
C ARG A 80 6.40 -0.11 21.06
N PRO A 81 6.50 -1.38 20.65
CA PRO A 81 7.12 -2.42 21.46
C PRO A 81 8.63 -2.21 21.57
N GLN A 82 9.18 -2.54 22.74
CA GLN A 82 10.62 -2.46 23.02
C GLN A 82 11.35 -3.77 22.66
N CYS A 83 11.18 -4.23 21.43
CA CYS A 83 11.82 -5.43 20.89
C CYS A 83 12.68 -5.09 19.65
N SER A 84 13.66 -5.96 19.37
CA SER A 84 14.44 -5.87 18.14
C SER A 84 13.56 -6.16 16.91
N PRO A 85 13.95 -5.68 15.71
CA PRO A 85 13.26 -6.05 14.48
C PRO A 85 13.20 -7.57 14.29
N ILE A 86 12.04 -8.06 13.87
CA ILE A 86 11.79 -9.48 13.60
C ILE A 86 12.35 -9.83 12.24
N VAL A 87 13.14 -10.91 12.17
CA VAL A 87 13.71 -11.44 10.94
C VAL A 87 13.27 -12.90 10.80
N PRO A 88 12.42 -13.23 9.81
CA PRO A 88 12.06 -14.61 9.53
C PRO A 88 13.30 -15.44 9.12
N SER A 89 13.37 -16.68 9.59
CA SER A 89 14.41 -17.65 9.20
C SER A 89 14.37 -18.00 7.71
N LYS A 90 13.19 -17.87 7.07
CA LYS A 90 13.00 -17.95 5.63
C LYS A 90 11.76 -17.16 5.21
N ASN A 91 11.70 -16.81 3.94
CA ASN A 91 10.51 -16.20 3.36
C ASN A 91 9.35 -17.21 3.34
N TYR A 92 8.14 -16.71 3.57
CA TYR A 92 6.94 -17.52 3.36
C TYR A 92 6.82 -17.86 1.87
N GLY A 93 6.46 -19.10 1.55
CA GLY A 93 6.27 -19.55 0.18
C GLY A 93 4.92 -19.14 -0.38
N GLU A 94 4.82 -19.04 -1.70
CA GLU A 94 3.56 -18.88 -2.41
C GLU A 94 2.77 -20.20 -2.36
N HIS A 95 1.87 -20.30 -1.39
CA HIS A 95 1.03 -21.47 -1.25
C HIS A 95 -0.42 -21.14 -1.60
N GLY A 96 -0.97 -21.83 -2.61
CA GLY A 96 -2.37 -21.71 -2.97
C GLY A 96 -3.31 -22.08 -1.82
N PHE A 97 -4.48 -21.45 -1.79
CA PHE A 97 -5.57 -21.83 -0.90
C PHE A 97 -6.21 -23.16 -1.33
N ASN A 98 -6.47 -24.04 -0.37
CA ASN A 98 -7.18 -25.30 -0.60
C ASN A 98 -8.21 -25.53 0.52
N ALA A 99 -9.49 -25.38 0.20
CA ALA A 99 -10.59 -25.55 1.15
C ALA A 99 -10.78 -27.01 1.63
N SER A 100 -10.24 -27.98 0.89
CA SER A 100 -10.34 -29.41 1.23
C SER A 100 -9.15 -29.92 2.03
N ASP A 101 -8.12 -29.10 2.25
CA ASP A 101 -6.94 -29.50 3.01
C ASP A 101 -7.11 -29.18 4.50
N GLU A 102 -7.75 -30.11 5.22
CA GLU A 102 -7.94 -30.03 6.67
C GLU A 102 -6.65 -30.31 7.46
N THR A 103 -5.60 -30.84 6.80
CA THR A 103 -4.35 -31.24 7.46
C THR A 103 -3.33 -30.12 7.56
N ARG A 104 -3.56 -29.03 6.82
CA ARG A 104 -2.62 -27.93 6.73
C ARG A 104 -2.47 -27.20 8.06
N ILE A 105 -1.23 -27.15 8.54
CA ILE A 105 -0.85 -26.35 9.71
C ILE A 105 -0.17 -25.05 9.29
N ARG A 106 -0.25 -24.07 10.19
CA ARG A 106 0.35 -22.74 10.00
C ARG A 106 1.84 -22.81 10.27
N ASP A 107 2.65 -22.43 9.29
CA ASP A 107 4.09 -22.41 9.49
C ASP A 107 4.50 -21.31 10.47
N ASN A 108 5.56 -21.57 11.23
CA ASN A 108 6.21 -20.56 12.03
C ASN A 108 7.69 -20.47 11.64
N TYR A 109 8.06 -19.40 10.96
CA TYR A 109 9.45 -19.13 10.56
C TYR A 109 10.12 -18.06 11.42
N ILE A 110 9.44 -17.62 12.48
CA ILE A 110 9.96 -16.61 13.40
C ILE A 110 10.39 -17.29 14.68
N ASP A 111 11.67 -17.10 15.00
CA ASP A 111 12.21 -17.40 16.31
C ASP A 111 12.11 -16.15 17.19
N MET A 112 11.42 -16.26 18.32
CA MET A 112 11.12 -15.15 19.21
C MET A 112 11.19 -15.63 20.66
N THR A 113 11.90 -14.88 21.49
CA THR A 113 11.97 -15.18 22.92
C THR A 113 10.64 -14.89 23.61
N ASP A 114 10.32 -15.63 24.67
CA ASP A 114 9.11 -15.39 25.48
C ASP A 114 9.07 -13.94 25.99
N THR A 115 10.23 -13.39 26.36
CA THR A 115 10.36 -11.99 26.79
C THR A 115 9.91 -11.00 25.70
N ASP A 116 10.33 -11.19 24.45
CA ASP A 116 9.93 -10.29 23.36
C ASP A 116 8.47 -10.50 22.94
N LEU A 117 7.98 -11.74 23.00
CA LEU A 117 6.58 -12.06 22.79
C LEU A 117 5.68 -11.33 23.80
N GLU A 118 6.04 -11.35 25.09
CA GLU A 118 5.31 -10.63 26.13
C GLU A 118 5.38 -9.10 25.95
N LYS A 119 6.51 -8.55 25.51
CA LYS A 119 6.58 -7.11 25.15
C LYS A 119 5.63 -6.76 24.01
N LEU A 120 5.54 -7.61 22.98
CA LEU A 120 4.65 -7.41 21.85
C LEU A 120 3.18 -7.51 22.25
N LYS A 121 2.81 -8.49 23.08
CA LYS A 121 1.47 -8.60 23.67
C LYS A 121 1.08 -7.34 24.44
N ASN A 122 1.93 -6.92 25.38
CA ASN A 122 1.67 -5.74 26.21
C ASN A 122 1.52 -4.47 25.35
N SER A 123 2.39 -4.31 24.35
CA SER A 123 2.35 -3.19 23.41
C SER A 123 1.10 -3.21 22.53
N HIS A 124 0.69 -4.37 22.03
CA HIS A 124 -0.52 -4.54 21.24
C HIS A 124 -1.78 -4.27 22.07
N GLN A 125 -1.88 -4.86 23.27
CA GLN A 125 -2.98 -4.60 24.20
C GLN A 125 -3.09 -3.11 24.51
N GLN A 126 -1.97 -2.46 24.84
CA GLN A 126 -1.95 -1.02 25.10
C GLN A 126 -2.42 -0.21 23.88
N MET A 127 -2.05 -0.62 22.66
CA MET A 127 -2.55 0.04 21.45
C MET A 127 -4.08 -0.09 21.32
N VAL A 128 -4.63 -1.30 21.54
CA VAL A 128 -6.07 -1.55 21.48
C VAL A 128 -6.82 -0.68 22.50
N GLU A 129 -6.32 -0.57 23.72
CA GLU A 129 -6.87 0.29 24.78
C GLU A 129 -6.79 1.78 24.39
N LYS A 130 -5.62 2.24 23.93
CA LYS A 130 -5.44 3.65 23.53
C LYS A 130 -6.29 4.06 22.33
N ILE A 131 -6.55 3.17 21.37
CA ILE A 131 -7.48 3.42 20.26
C ILE A 131 -8.89 3.73 20.79
N HIS A 132 -9.27 3.11 21.91
CA HIS A 132 -10.57 3.36 22.52
C HIS A 132 -10.65 4.73 23.19
N ASP A 133 -9.61 5.09 23.95
CA ASP A 133 -9.69 6.18 24.94
C ASP A 133 -8.93 7.46 24.55
N GLN A 134 -7.90 7.35 23.73
CA GLN A 134 -6.91 8.43 23.53
C GLN A 134 -6.82 8.94 22.09
N VAL A 135 -7.33 8.18 21.11
CA VAL A 135 -7.30 8.59 19.71
C VAL A 135 -8.51 9.48 19.38
N PRO A 136 -8.31 10.70 18.85
CA PRO A 136 -9.43 11.54 18.42
C PRO A 136 -10.28 10.84 17.35
N SER A 137 -11.54 11.27 17.21
CA SER A 137 -12.40 10.74 16.15
C SER A 137 -11.74 10.93 14.77
N LEU A 138 -11.64 9.84 14.01
CA LEU A 138 -11.15 9.85 12.64
C LEU A 138 -11.98 10.84 11.79
N PRO A 139 -11.38 11.90 11.22
CA PRO A 139 -12.13 12.87 10.44
C PRO A 139 -12.46 12.32 9.05
N TYR A 140 -13.73 12.43 8.67
CA TYR A 140 -14.26 12.20 7.33
C TYR A 140 -15.55 13.01 7.14
N ARG A 141 -15.99 13.19 5.90
CA ARG A 141 -17.24 13.87 5.55
C ARG A 141 -18.38 12.88 5.63
N ARG A 142 -19.33 13.12 6.53
CA ARG A 142 -20.47 12.21 6.74
C ARG A 142 -21.31 12.04 5.48
N HIS A 143 -21.87 10.85 5.31
CA HIS A 143 -22.75 10.49 4.17
C HIS A 143 -22.11 10.66 2.79
N THR A 144 -20.78 10.69 2.71
CA THR A 144 -20.06 10.76 1.44
C THR A 144 -19.47 9.41 1.08
N LYS A 145 -19.39 9.16 -0.22
CA LYS A 145 -18.91 7.91 -0.80
C LYS A 145 -17.97 8.25 -1.93
N GLY A 146 -16.90 7.47 -2.09
CA GLY A 146 -15.96 7.71 -3.16
C GLY A 146 -14.96 6.59 -3.34
N VAL A 147 -14.24 6.68 -4.46
CA VAL A 147 -13.15 5.77 -4.78
C VAL A 147 -11.85 6.37 -4.27
N VAL A 148 -11.00 5.55 -3.66
CA VAL A 148 -9.66 5.94 -3.25
C VAL A 148 -8.67 5.11 -4.04
N MET A 149 -7.71 5.77 -4.67
CA MET A 149 -6.64 5.12 -5.43
C MET A 149 -5.30 5.66 -4.98
N THR A 150 -4.25 4.86 -5.07
CA THR A 150 -2.86 5.31 -4.84
C THR A 150 -2.06 5.22 -6.12
N ALA A 151 -1.25 6.23 -6.44
CA ALA A 151 -0.34 6.19 -7.58
C ALA A 151 0.93 7.01 -7.31
N GLY A 152 2.03 6.61 -7.93
CA GLY A 152 3.31 7.33 -7.91
C GLY A 152 4.21 6.86 -9.04
N GLY A 153 5.12 7.72 -9.49
CA GLY A 153 6.06 7.46 -10.58
C GLY A 153 5.40 6.80 -11.80
N LYS A 154 5.90 5.63 -12.18
CA LYS A 154 5.43 4.89 -13.37
C LYS A 154 3.96 4.47 -13.32
N TYR A 155 3.34 4.38 -12.14
CA TYR A 155 1.97 3.89 -11.98
C TYR A 155 0.91 4.97 -12.30
N VAL A 156 1.30 6.24 -12.40
CA VAL A 156 0.39 7.34 -12.75
C VAL A 156 -0.28 7.13 -14.12
N ASN A 157 0.45 6.55 -15.08
CA ASN A 157 -0.10 6.22 -16.39
C ASN A 157 -1.14 5.09 -16.31
N VAL A 158 -0.87 4.07 -15.48
CA VAL A 158 -1.76 2.94 -15.25
C VAL A 158 -3.04 3.40 -14.57
N LEU A 159 -2.91 4.26 -13.55
CA LEU A 159 -4.02 4.93 -12.87
C LEU A 159 -4.93 5.65 -13.86
N LEU A 160 -4.38 6.43 -14.81
CA LEU A 160 -5.20 7.16 -15.78
C LEU A 160 -6.04 6.20 -16.65
N VAL A 161 -5.48 5.05 -17.03
CA VAL A 161 -6.22 4.01 -17.75
C VAL A 161 -7.32 3.43 -16.85
N SER A 162 -7.00 3.06 -15.61
CA SER A 162 -7.98 2.52 -14.67
C SER A 162 -9.12 3.49 -14.38
N LEU A 163 -8.82 4.77 -14.16
CA LEU A 163 -9.83 5.81 -13.93
C LEU A 163 -10.73 6.02 -15.15
N ARG A 164 -10.17 5.97 -16.38
CA ARG A 164 -10.99 6.01 -17.60
C ARG A 164 -11.88 4.79 -17.74
N MET A 165 -11.40 3.60 -17.36
CA MET A 165 -12.21 2.39 -17.34
C MET A 165 -13.34 2.48 -16.30
N LEU A 166 -13.04 3.00 -15.10
CA LEU A 166 -14.03 3.29 -14.07
C LEU A 166 -15.14 4.20 -14.62
N ARG A 167 -14.79 5.30 -15.28
CA ARG A 167 -15.79 6.20 -15.90
C ARG A 167 -16.54 5.55 -17.05
N ARG A 168 -15.85 4.80 -17.92
CA ARG A 168 -16.49 4.06 -19.02
C ARG A 168 -17.49 3.02 -18.52
N SER A 169 -17.25 2.44 -17.34
CA SER A 169 -18.16 1.49 -16.71
C SER A 169 -19.46 2.13 -16.23
N GLY A 170 -19.52 3.47 -16.15
CA GLY A 170 -20.69 4.24 -15.70
C GLY A 170 -20.59 4.76 -14.26
N SER A 171 -19.44 4.58 -13.60
CA SER A 171 -19.23 5.08 -12.23
C SER A 171 -19.26 6.60 -12.18
N GLN A 172 -20.04 7.15 -11.26
CA GLN A 172 -20.14 8.57 -10.96
C GLN A 172 -19.52 8.95 -9.61
N LEU A 173 -19.07 7.97 -8.83
CA LEU A 173 -18.41 8.21 -7.55
C LEU A 173 -17.19 9.14 -7.73
N PRO A 174 -17.02 10.17 -6.88
CA PRO A 174 -15.83 11.00 -6.87
C PRO A 174 -14.60 10.15 -6.49
N VAL A 175 -13.44 10.48 -7.06
CA VAL A 175 -12.18 9.77 -6.78
C VAL A 175 -11.18 10.68 -6.05
N GLU A 176 -10.57 10.15 -5.00
CA GLU A 176 -9.35 10.71 -4.39
C GLU A 176 -8.14 9.88 -4.80
N VAL A 177 -7.23 10.50 -5.55
CA VAL A 177 -5.97 9.90 -5.98
C VAL A 177 -4.87 10.36 -5.02
N PHE A 178 -4.40 9.45 -4.19
CA PHE A 178 -3.29 9.67 -3.28
C PHE A 178 -1.97 9.50 -4.01
N LEU A 179 -1.26 10.62 -4.16
CA LEU A 179 0.11 10.69 -4.64
C LEU A 179 1.06 10.60 -3.46
N ASP A 180 2.23 9.97 -3.66
CA ASP A 180 3.25 9.86 -2.62
C ASP A 180 3.76 11.26 -2.21
N SER A 181 4.33 11.98 -3.17
CA SER A 181 4.96 13.27 -2.91
C SER A 181 4.61 14.33 -3.96
N TRP A 182 5.04 15.55 -3.68
CA TRP A 182 4.97 16.65 -4.65
C TRP A 182 5.80 16.39 -5.92
N ALA A 183 6.75 15.44 -5.90
CA ALA A 183 7.48 15.04 -7.11
C ALA A 183 6.59 14.26 -8.10
N ASP A 184 5.55 13.58 -7.60
CA ASP A 184 4.58 12.85 -8.42
C ASP A 184 3.42 13.76 -8.90
N TYR A 185 3.35 14.98 -8.37
CA TYR A 185 2.29 15.92 -8.70
C TYR A 185 2.57 16.64 -10.02
N ASP A 186 1.72 16.40 -11.02
CA ASP A 186 1.70 17.17 -12.26
C ASP A 186 0.42 18.03 -12.31
N HIS A 187 0.58 19.35 -12.40
CA HIS A 187 -0.55 20.29 -12.38
C HIS A 187 -1.52 20.05 -13.55
N LYS A 188 -1.03 19.69 -14.74
CA LYS A 188 -1.90 19.46 -15.90
C LYS A 188 -2.71 18.18 -15.70
N LEU A 189 -2.08 17.15 -15.17
CA LEU A 189 -2.73 15.89 -14.84
C LEU A 189 -3.78 16.10 -13.76
N CYS A 190 -3.41 16.62 -12.59
CA CYS A 190 -4.29 16.74 -11.44
C CYS A 190 -5.44 17.74 -11.67
N GLU A 191 -5.11 18.98 -12.08
CA GLU A 191 -6.09 20.06 -12.12
C GLU A 191 -6.88 20.14 -13.44
N LYS A 192 -6.46 19.41 -14.48
CA LYS A 192 -7.18 19.40 -15.76
C LYS A 192 -7.67 18.01 -16.15
N ILE A 193 -6.78 17.03 -16.25
CA ILE A 193 -7.12 15.71 -16.78
C ILE A 193 -7.95 14.89 -15.77
N LEU A 194 -7.47 14.76 -14.54
CA LEU A 194 -8.14 13.98 -13.49
C LEU A 194 -9.39 14.71 -12.98
N ALA A 195 -9.34 16.04 -12.87
CA ALA A 195 -10.51 16.86 -12.53
C ALA A 195 -11.70 16.61 -13.49
N GLN A 196 -11.45 16.51 -14.80
CA GLN A 196 -12.48 16.17 -15.80
C GLN A 196 -13.06 14.75 -15.63
N LEU A 197 -12.33 13.87 -14.95
CA LEU A 197 -12.75 12.51 -14.62
C LEU A 197 -13.34 12.45 -13.19
N ASN A 198 -13.83 13.57 -12.64
CA ASN A 198 -14.35 13.65 -11.27
C ASN A 198 -13.38 13.04 -10.24
N ALA A 199 -12.09 13.34 -10.41
CA ALA A 199 -11.01 12.88 -9.55
C ALA A 199 -10.17 14.08 -9.09
N LYS A 200 -9.66 14.04 -7.87
CA LYS A 200 -8.72 15.04 -7.34
C LYS A 200 -7.48 14.36 -6.77
N CYS A 201 -6.35 15.02 -6.88
CA CYS A 201 -5.11 14.57 -6.27
C CYS A 201 -5.06 14.96 -4.78
N VAL A 202 -4.51 14.08 -3.95
CA VAL A 202 -4.16 14.33 -2.55
C VAL A 202 -2.71 13.93 -2.36
N VAL A 203 -1.86 14.84 -1.86
CA VAL A 203 -0.43 14.55 -1.69
C VAL A 203 -0.17 14.05 -0.28
N LEU A 204 0.13 12.76 -0.15
CA LEU A 204 0.22 12.07 1.13
C LEU A 204 1.36 12.61 2.02
N SER A 205 2.48 13.00 1.40
CA SER A 205 3.60 13.64 2.09
C SER A 205 3.22 14.95 2.82
N GLU A 206 2.17 15.66 2.42
CA GLU A 206 1.72 16.87 3.13
C GLU A 206 1.21 16.57 4.53
N ILE A 207 0.62 15.39 4.72
CA ILE A 207 0.10 14.95 6.02
C ILE A 207 1.23 14.27 6.79
N TRP A 208 1.94 13.34 6.15
CA TRP A 208 2.98 12.54 6.80
C TRP A 208 4.18 13.36 7.28
N SER A 209 4.65 14.34 6.49
CA SER A 209 5.82 15.14 6.84
C SER A 209 5.61 16.04 8.06
N THR A 210 4.38 16.16 8.55
CA THR A 210 4.07 16.90 9.77
C THR A 210 4.52 16.19 11.06
N THR A 211 4.92 14.91 10.95
CA THR A 211 5.48 14.07 12.02
C THR A 211 6.82 13.47 11.56
N PRO A 212 7.88 14.28 11.37
CA PRO A 212 9.13 13.83 10.75
C PRO A 212 9.87 12.74 11.54
N ALA A 213 9.61 12.61 12.85
CA ALA A 213 10.13 11.54 13.69
C ALA A 213 9.71 10.13 13.22
N SER A 214 8.61 10.03 12.47
CA SER A 214 8.11 8.79 11.88
C SER A 214 8.98 8.25 10.73
N GLY A 215 9.95 9.03 10.24
CA GLY A 215 10.87 8.61 9.18
C GLY A 215 10.26 8.67 7.76
N LYS A 216 10.91 8.01 6.81
CA LYS A 216 10.47 7.96 5.40
C LYS A 216 9.42 6.87 5.20
N LEU A 217 8.34 7.21 4.51
CA LEU A 217 7.38 6.22 4.04
C LEU A 217 7.97 5.35 2.94
N LYS A 218 7.59 4.08 2.96
CA LYS A 218 7.82 3.15 1.86
C LYS A 218 6.55 2.95 1.05
N SER A 219 6.70 2.60 -0.22
CA SER A 219 5.62 2.60 -1.21
C SER A 219 4.40 1.75 -0.86
N TYR A 220 4.60 0.61 -0.19
CA TYR A 220 3.51 -0.27 0.22
C TYR A 220 2.67 0.27 1.39
N GLN A 221 3.18 1.23 2.18
CA GLN A 221 2.47 1.75 3.35
C GLN A 221 1.31 2.68 2.95
N TYR A 222 1.27 3.12 1.68
CA TYR A 222 0.34 4.13 1.21
C TYR A 222 -1.11 3.70 1.22
N LYS A 223 -1.44 2.41 1.05
CA LYS A 223 -2.84 1.96 0.95
C LYS A 223 -3.61 2.25 2.24
N ALA A 224 -3.06 1.82 3.39
CA ALA A 224 -3.68 2.04 4.69
C ALA A 224 -3.77 3.54 5.02
N LEU A 225 -2.76 4.33 4.66
CA LEU A 225 -2.75 5.77 4.89
C LEU A 225 -3.71 6.52 3.96
N ALA A 226 -3.85 6.12 2.69
CA ALA A 226 -4.84 6.66 1.76
C ALA A 226 -6.27 6.37 2.24
N LEU A 227 -6.51 5.14 2.71
CA LEU A 227 -7.76 4.79 3.39
C LEU A 227 -7.98 5.68 4.62
N LEU A 228 -6.97 5.87 5.48
CA LEU A 228 -7.08 6.70 6.69
C LEU A 228 -7.37 8.16 6.36
N PHE A 229 -6.60 8.76 5.45
CA PHE A 229 -6.60 10.19 5.15
C PHE A 229 -7.67 10.63 4.15
N SER A 230 -8.32 9.69 3.44
CA SER A 230 -9.41 10.02 2.51
C SER A 230 -10.56 10.75 3.19
N SER A 231 -11.26 11.60 2.46
CA SER A 231 -12.36 12.39 3.05
C SER A 231 -13.69 11.66 3.10
N PHE A 232 -13.82 10.48 2.48
CA PHE A 232 -15.09 9.76 2.37
C PHE A 232 -15.47 8.96 3.63
N GLU A 233 -16.78 8.87 3.92
CA GLU A 233 -17.31 7.95 4.96
C GLU A 233 -17.28 6.49 4.46
N ASP A 234 -17.74 6.26 3.23
CA ASP A 234 -17.71 4.95 2.56
C ASP A 234 -16.69 4.98 1.41
N VAL A 235 -15.71 4.09 1.47
CA VAL A 235 -14.58 4.05 0.54
C VAL A 235 -14.61 2.76 -0.26
N LEU A 236 -14.52 2.88 -1.59
CA LEU A 236 -14.03 1.81 -2.46
C LEU A 236 -12.56 2.08 -2.77
N PHE A 237 -11.66 1.33 -2.15
CA PHE A 237 -10.26 1.37 -2.51
C PHE A 237 -10.01 0.53 -3.76
N LEU A 238 -9.26 1.10 -4.70
CA LEU A 238 -8.78 0.42 -5.92
C LEU A 238 -7.30 0.74 -6.13
N ASP A 239 -6.47 -0.28 -6.28
CA ASP A 239 -5.12 -0.10 -6.79
C ASP A 239 -5.15 0.51 -8.21
N ALA A 240 -4.04 1.15 -8.60
CA ALA A 240 -3.91 1.77 -9.92
C ALA A 240 -4.08 0.77 -11.07
N ASP A 241 -3.77 -0.51 -10.85
CA ASP A 241 -3.88 -1.64 -11.78
C ASP A 241 -5.10 -2.53 -11.53
N ALA A 242 -6.04 -2.14 -10.65
CA ALA A 242 -7.34 -2.76 -10.53
C ALA A 242 -8.33 -2.09 -11.50
N PHE A 243 -8.68 -2.77 -12.59
CA PHE A 243 -9.50 -2.21 -13.68
C PHE A 243 -10.97 -2.63 -13.57
N PRO A 244 -11.92 -1.69 -13.31
CA PRO A 244 -13.34 -2.04 -13.26
C PRO A 244 -13.89 -2.45 -14.63
N GLY A 245 -14.44 -3.66 -14.74
CA GLY A 245 -15.17 -4.13 -15.92
C GLY A 245 -16.64 -3.69 -15.96
N HIS A 246 -17.21 -3.38 -14.79
CA HIS A 246 -18.60 -2.94 -14.60
C HIS A 246 -18.67 -1.81 -13.57
N ASN A 247 -19.79 -1.09 -13.55
CA ASN A 247 -20.03 0.00 -12.60
C ASN A 247 -19.97 -0.53 -11.15
N PRO A 248 -19.01 -0.10 -10.32
CA PRO A 248 -18.90 -0.55 -8.94
C PRO A 248 -19.76 0.27 -7.97
N ASP A 249 -20.39 1.38 -8.40
CA ASP A 249 -21.18 2.25 -7.53
C ASP A 249 -22.28 1.52 -6.73
N PRO A 250 -22.99 0.50 -7.27
CA PRO A 250 -23.98 -0.25 -6.49
C PRO A 250 -23.39 -1.05 -5.32
N LEU A 251 -22.08 -1.33 -5.32
CA LEU A 251 -21.44 -2.13 -4.26
C LEU A 251 -21.51 -1.45 -2.89
N VAL A 252 -21.47 -0.11 -2.83
CA VAL A 252 -21.61 0.63 -1.57
C VAL A 252 -23.06 0.70 -1.06
N HIS A 253 -24.02 0.07 -1.76
CA HIS A 253 -25.45 0.02 -1.39
C HIS A 253 -26.02 -1.41 -1.35
N SER A 254 -25.19 -2.42 -1.58
CA SER A 254 -25.62 -3.81 -1.64
C SER A 254 -25.01 -4.63 -0.51
N GLU A 255 -25.64 -5.76 -0.21
CA GLU A 255 -25.03 -6.77 0.65
C GLU A 255 -23.81 -7.40 -0.05
N PRO A 256 -22.77 -7.78 0.70
CA PRO A 256 -22.64 -7.74 2.16
C PRO A 256 -22.23 -6.36 2.75
N TYR A 257 -21.98 -5.35 1.93
CA TYR A 257 -21.44 -4.07 2.41
C TYR A 257 -22.39 -3.34 3.36
N THR A 258 -23.70 -3.31 3.06
CA THR A 258 -24.68 -2.60 3.89
C THR A 258 -24.79 -3.19 5.30
N SER A 259 -24.67 -4.51 5.48
CA SER A 259 -24.64 -5.14 6.80
C SER A 259 -23.28 -4.96 7.49
N TYR A 260 -22.18 -5.31 6.84
CA TYR A 260 -20.88 -5.43 7.51
C TYR A 260 -20.02 -4.16 7.43
N GLY A 261 -20.09 -3.39 6.35
CA GLY A 261 -19.30 -2.17 6.13
C GLY A 261 -17.80 -2.40 5.88
N LEU A 262 -17.35 -3.65 5.81
CA LEU A 262 -16.01 -4.01 5.34
C LEU A 262 -16.17 -5.23 4.43
N VAL A 263 -15.73 -5.12 3.19
CA VAL A 263 -15.70 -6.23 2.23
C VAL A 263 -14.31 -6.30 1.63
N THR A 264 -13.74 -7.50 1.69
CA THR A 264 -12.47 -7.86 1.06
C THR A 264 -12.71 -9.03 0.11
N TRP A 265 -11.95 -9.10 -0.96
CA TRP A 265 -12.03 -10.21 -1.91
C TRP A 265 -11.04 -11.31 -1.53
N PRO A 266 -11.38 -12.59 -1.77
CA PRO A 266 -10.43 -13.67 -1.59
C PRO A 266 -9.31 -13.55 -2.63
N ASP A 267 -8.09 -13.76 -2.18
CA ASP A 267 -6.89 -13.91 -3.00
C ASP A 267 -6.71 -15.39 -3.40
N PHE A 268 -5.73 -15.68 -4.24
CA PHE A 268 -5.35 -17.04 -4.62
C PHE A 268 -4.61 -17.79 -3.50
N TRP A 269 -4.06 -17.06 -2.54
CA TRP A 269 -3.11 -17.57 -1.56
C TRP A 269 -3.77 -18.01 -0.25
N SER A 270 -3.12 -18.96 0.42
CA SER A 270 -3.41 -19.31 1.82
C SER A 270 -2.90 -18.21 2.77
N LEU A 271 -3.49 -18.12 3.97
CA LEU A 271 -3.03 -17.18 5.00
C LEU A 271 -1.57 -17.49 5.41
N SER A 272 -0.68 -16.50 5.30
CA SER A 272 0.73 -16.60 5.68
C SER A 272 1.06 -16.08 7.09
N SER A 273 0.07 -15.52 7.79
CA SER A 273 0.29 -14.96 9.13
C SER A 273 0.83 -16.02 10.09
N SER A 274 1.85 -15.66 10.89
CA SER A 274 2.48 -16.52 11.89
C SER A 274 1.52 -16.84 13.04
N PRO A 275 1.60 -18.04 13.68
CA PRO A 275 0.83 -18.33 14.89
C PRO A 275 1.13 -17.34 16.03
N LEU A 276 2.33 -16.74 16.05
CA LEU A 276 2.71 -15.73 17.04
C LEU A 276 1.82 -14.49 16.97
N PHE A 277 1.36 -14.08 15.78
CA PHE A 277 0.47 -12.92 15.66
C PHE A 277 -0.84 -13.12 16.43
N TYR A 278 -1.43 -14.31 16.34
CA TYR A 278 -2.68 -14.63 17.05
C TYR A 278 -2.49 -14.66 18.56
N ASN A 279 -1.33 -15.13 19.04
CA ASN A 279 -0.95 -15.05 20.45
C ASN A 279 -0.76 -13.60 20.92
N ILE A 280 -0.10 -12.76 20.10
CA ILE A 280 0.10 -11.33 20.38
C ILE A 280 -1.24 -10.59 20.46
N ALA A 281 -2.13 -10.85 19.50
CA ALA A 281 -3.44 -10.21 19.42
C ALA A 281 -4.49 -10.85 20.36
N ASN A 282 -4.13 -11.90 21.09
CA ASN A 282 -5.01 -12.67 21.97
C ASN A 282 -6.32 -13.10 21.29
N ILE A 283 -6.20 -13.66 20.10
CA ILE A 283 -7.31 -14.18 19.30
C ILE A 283 -7.05 -15.61 18.85
N GLU A 284 -8.11 -16.36 18.61
CA GLU A 284 -7.99 -17.72 18.08
C GLU A 284 -7.57 -17.67 16.60
N ALA A 285 -6.57 -18.49 16.26
CA ALA A 285 -6.13 -18.61 14.88
C ALA A 285 -7.16 -19.42 14.07
N PRO A 286 -7.70 -18.89 12.97
CA PRO A 286 -8.60 -19.65 12.12
C PRO A 286 -7.83 -20.76 11.39
N ALA A 287 -8.52 -21.87 11.15
CA ALA A 287 -8.04 -22.95 10.30
C ALA A 287 -7.79 -22.45 8.86
N LEU A 288 -6.74 -22.98 8.23
CA LEU A 288 -6.24 -22.49 6.94
C LEU A 288 -7.13 -22.85 5.75
N ASN A 289 -8.03 -23.83 5.90
CA ASN A 289 -8.98 -24.25 4.88
C ASN A 289 -10.29 -23.45 4.90
N VAL A 290 -10.53 -22.59 5.90
CA VAL A 290 -11.79 -21.85 6.05
C VAL A 290 -11.89 -20.71 5.04
N ARG A 291 -10.78 -20.03 4.73
CA ARG A 291 -10.73 -18.94 3.75
C ARG A 291 -9.33 -18.69 3.23
N ALA A 292 -9.26 -18.18 2.01
CA ALA A 292 -8.03 -17.62 1.44
C ALA A 292 -7.61 -16.33 2.16
N SER A 293 -6.40 -15.85 1.86
CA SER A 293 -6.00 -14.48 2.16
C SER A 293 -6.88 -13.47 1.41
N SER A 294 -6.73 -12.19 1.75
CA SER A 294 -7.51 -11.10 1.13
C SER A 294 -6.68 -10.38 0.08
N GLU A 295 -7.26 -10.17 -1.10
CA GLU A 295 -6.70 -9.26 -2.11
C GLU A 295 -6.68 -7.84 -1.55
N SER A 296 -5.49 -7.24 -1.53
CA SER A 296 -5.24 -5.92 -0.94
C SER A 296 -5.54 -4.76 -1.89
N GLY A 297 -5.67 -5.02 -3.19
CA GLY A 297 -5.91 -4.02 -4.22
C GLY A 297 -7.36 -3.59 -4.36
N ILE A 298 -8.30 -4.25 -3.70
CA ILE A 298 -9.73 -3.92 -3.75
C ILE A 298 -10.35 -4.10 -2.37
N ILE A 299 -10.84 -3.00 -1.78
CA ILE A 299 -11.43 -3.01 -0.43
C ILE A 299 -12.64 -2.08 -0.40
N LEU A 300 -13.77 -2.53 0.14
CA LEU A 300 -14.85 -1.63 0.57
C LEU A 300 -14.77 -1.40 2.07
N LEU A 301 -14.80 -0.14 2.51
CA LEU A 301 -14.63 0.23 3.91
C LEU A 301 -15.53 1.40 4.30
N SER A 302 -16.37 1.19 5.31
CA SER A 302 -17.13 2.23 5.99
C SER A 302 -16.34 2.71 7.21
N LYS A 303 -15.79 3.93 7.14
CA LYS A 303 -15.09 4.55 8.28
C LYS A 303 -16.01 4.73 9.49
N LYS A 304 -17.31 4.92 9.25
CA LYS A 304 -18.32 5.00 10.31
C LYS A 304 -18.38 3.71 11.15
N LYS A 305 -18.32 2.54 10.51
CA LYS A 305 -18.38 1.23 11.21
C LYS A 305 -17.00 0.74 11.66
N HIS A 306 -15.95 1.06 10.91
CA HIS A 306 -14.62 0.44 11.03
C HIS A 306 -13.50 1.43 11.33
N ALA A 307 -13.78 2.59 11.93
CA ALA A 307 -12.74 3.54 12.32
C ALA A 307 -11.66 2.88 13.19
N LYS A 308 -12.05 2.18 14.26
CA LYS A 308 -11.11 1.48 15.17
C LYS A 308 -10.29 0.40 14.45
N THR A 309 -10.93 -0.36 13.56
CA THR A 309 -10.27 -1.35 12.71
C THR A 309 -9.20 -0.70 11.83
N LEU A 310 -9.52 0.44 11.21
CA LEU A 310 -8.59 1.17 10.35
C LEU A 310 -7.41 1.77 11.15
N LEU A 311 -7.65 2.24 12.38
CA LEU A 311 -6.60 2.70 13.29
C LEU A 311 -5.65 1.55 13.65
N LEU A 312 -6.18 0.39 14.02
CA LEU A 312 -5.36 -0.77 14.35
C LEU A 312 -4.58 -1.30 13.13
N ALA A 313 -5.21 -1.32 11.95
CA ALA A 313 -4.52 -1.65 10.69
C ALA A 313 -3.39 -0.65 10.38
N THR A 314 -3.62 0.64 10.65
CA THR A 314 -2.58 1.67 10.51
C THR A 314 -1.42 1.42 11.48
N TYR A 315 -1.68 0.99 12.71
CA TYR A 315 -0.62 0.62 13.66
C TYR A 315 0.24 -0.54 13.16
N TYR A 316 -0.38 -1.61 12.65
CA TYR A 316 0.35 -2.71 12.02
C TYR A 316 1.17 -2.25 10.82
N ASN A 317 0.61 -1.36 10.00
CA ASN A 317 1.28 -0.81 8.83
C ASN A 317 2.45 0.14 9.18
N TYR A 318 2.27 0.95 10.23
CA TYR A 318 3.26 1.91 10.72
C TYR A 318 4.50 1.19 11.27
N LEU A 319 4.30 0.13 12.05
CA LEU A 319 5.36 -0.73 12.59
C LEU A 319 5.67 -1.95 11.70
N GLY A 320 5.12 -1.97 10.48
CA GLY A 320 5.17 -3.10 9.57
C GLY A 320 6.57 -3.59 9.26
N PRO A 321 7.45 -2.75 8.66
CA PRO A 321 8.72 -3.20 8.09
C PRO A 321 9.65 -3.95 9.04
N GLY A 322 9.58 -3.66 10.34
CA GLY A 322 10.44 -4.30 11.34
C GLY A 322 9.72 -5.26 12.28
N ILE A 323 8.39 -5.29 12.29
CA ILE A 323 7.64 -6.03 13.33
C ILE A 323 6.47 -6.79 12.71
N PHE A 324 5.43 -6.08 12.26
CA PHE A 324 4.17 -6.76 11.91
C PHE A 324 4.17 -7.39 10.54
N TYR A 325 4.96 -6.92 9.57
CA TYR A 325 5.01 -7.58 8.26
C TYR A 325 5.62 -8.96 8.34
N PRO A 326 6.79 -9.18 8.98
CA PRO A 326 7.27 -10.54 9.25
C PRO A 326 6.23 -11.47 9.87
N LEU A 327 5.38 -10.93 10.76
CA LEU A 327 4.32 -11.69 11.43
C LEU A 327 3.09 -11.96 10.56
N LEU A 328 2.85 -11.15 9.52
CA LEU A 328 1.62 -11.16 8.73
C LEU A 328 1.80 -11.60 7.28
N SER A 329 3.03 -11.56 6.74
CA SER A 329 3.35 -11.80 5.33
C SER A 329 4.62 -12.60 5.13
#